data_AF-A0A0K2XYJ8-F1
#
_entry.id   AF-A0A0K2XYJ8-F1
#
_cell.length_a   1.000
_cell.length_b   1.000
_cell.length_c   1.000
_cell.angle_alpha   90.00
_cell.angle_beta   90.00
_cell.angle_gamma   90.00
#
_symmetry.space_group_name_H-M   'P 1'
#
loop_
_entity.id
_entity.type
_entity.pdbx_description
1 polymer ?
#
loop_
_entity_poly.entity_id
_entity_poly.type
_entity_poly.pdbx_seq_one_letter_code
_entity_poly.pdbx_strand_id
1 'polypeptide(L)'
;MPRQSAFLACVFIALLYGADKPKEGGFITILEYGKELYNNPRNISCVKCHGWKGQEQIITRYTTAADQERVFKAPPIYGLSFEQLKDALERGKSIMPRYNLTPDEIKAIYYYLRSTKQN
;
A
#
# COMPACT_ATOMS: atom_id res chain seq x y z
N MET A 1 26.25 46.87 7.05
CA MET A 1 26.09 45.40 6.94
C MET A 1 24.87 45.08 6.08
N PRO A 2 25.01 44.47 4.88
CA PRO A 2 23.84 44.03 4.10
C PRO A 2 23.90 42.56 3.58
N ARG A 3 24.96 41.79 3.87
CA ARG A 3 25.19 40.47 3.24
C ARG A 3 24.31 39.31 3.74
N GLN A 4 23.66 39.44 4.91
CA GLN A 4 22.83 38.35 5.47
C GLN A 4 21.40 38.33 4.91
N SER A 5 20.78 39.48 4.69
CA SER A 5 19.39 39.58 4.22
C SER A 5 19.18 39.00 2.81
N ALA A 6 20.16 39.18 1.92
CA ALA A 6 20.12 38.58 0.58
C ALA A 6 20.14 37.04 0.63
N PHE A 7 20.92 36.45 1.54
CA PHE A 7 21.04 34.98 1.66
C PHE A 7 19.74 34.35 2.18
N LEU A 8 19.11 34.98 3.18
CA LEU A 8 17.80 34.55 3.70
C LEU A 8 16.69 34.66 2.65
N ALA A 9 16.68 35.73 1.85
CA ALA A 9 15.72 35.89 0.75
C ALA A 9 15.89 34.78 -0.31
N CYS A 10 17.13 34.46 -0.72
CA CYS A 10 17.39 33.39 -1.67
C CYS A 10 16.99 32.00 -1.16
N VAL A 11 17.16 31.71 0.13
CA VAL A 11 16.72 30.43 0.73
C VAL A 11 15.19 30.34 0.79
N PHE A 12 14.50 31.43 1.14
CA PHE A 12 13.03 31.47 1.07
C PHE A 12 12.50 31.25 -0.35
N ILE A 13 13.13 31.85 -1.36
CA ILE A 13 12.78 31.64 -2.77
C ILE A 13 13.04 30.17 -3.16
N ALA A 14 14.17 29.58 -2.80
CA ALA A 14 14.44 28.17 -3.10
C ALA A 14 13.39 27.21 -2.49
N LEU A 15 12.91 27.49 -1.27
CA LEU A 15 11.85 26.73 -0.62
C LEU A 15 10.46 26.90 -1.28
N LEU A 16 10.18 28.07 -1.87
CA LEU A 16 8.93 28.32 -2.60
C LEU A 16 8.92 27.73 -4.02
N TYR A 17 10.09 27.58 -4.66
CA TYR A 17 10.22 27.04 -6.02
C TYR A 17 10.62 25.56 -6.07
N GLY A 18 10.86 24.91 -4.93
CA GLY A 18 11.14 23.48 -4.81
C GLY A 18 9.93 22.56 -4.99
N ALA A 19 8.90 22.99 -5.73
CA ALA A 19 7.70 22.20 -5.99
C ALA A 19 7.98 21.10 -7.02
N ASP A 20 7.55 19.87 -6.73
CA ASP A 20 7.62 18.75 -7.66
C ASP A 20 6.94 19.12 -8.99
N LYS A 21 7.66 18.95 -10.10
CA LYS A 21 7.08 19.18 -11.44
C LYS A 21 5.95 18.18 -11.66
N PRO A 22 4.71 18.61 -11.95
CA PRO A 22 3.64 17.69 -12.26
C PRO A 22 4.01 16.85 -13.49
N LYS A 23 3.72 15.54 -13.46
CA LYS A 23 3.84 14.67 -14.64
C LYS A 23 2.78 15.10 -15.66
N GLU A 24 3.15 15.96 -16.60
CA GLU A 24 2.20 16.49 -17.59
C GLU A 24 1.65 15.37 -18.50
N GLY A 25 0.33 15.31 -18.67
CA GLY A 25 -0.37 14.45 -19.64
C GLY A 25 -0.37 12.93 -19.40
N GLY A 26 0.44 12.42 -18.46
CA GLY A 26 0.54 10.99 -18.19
C GLY A 26 -0.59 10.46 -17.29
N PHE A 27 -1.48 9.63 -17.83
CA PHE A 27 -2.32 8.75 -17.00
C PHE A 27 -1.43 7.86 -16.13
N ILE A 28 -1.83 7.62 -14.87
CA ILE A 28 -1.11 6.68 -14.00
C ILE A 28 -1.07 5.29 -14.65
N THR A 29 0.08 4.63 -14.57
CA THR A 29 0.22 3.26 -15.07
C THR A 29 -0.65 2.30 -14.26
N ILE A 30 -1.04 1.16 -14.85
CA ILE A 30 -1.77 0.10 -14.12
C ILE A 30 -0.98 -0.37 -12.88
N LEU A 31 0.35 -0.30 -12.92
CA LEU A 31 1.21 -0.62 -11.78
C LEU A 31 1.14 0.44 -10.67
N GLU A 32 1.21 1.73 -11.00
CA GLU A 32 1.00 2.83 -10.04
C GLU A 32 -0.41 2.78 -9.45
N TYR A 33 -1.44 2.57 -10.29
CA TYR A 33 -2.83 2.43 -9.84
C TYR A 33 -3.01 1.23 -8.91
N GLY A 34 -2.46 0.06 -9.26
CA GLY A 34 -2.47 -1.14 -8.42
C GLY A 34 -1.75 -0.96 -7.09
N LYS A 35 -0.65 -0.20 -7.07
CA LYS A 35 0.08 0.18 -5.85
C LYS A 35 -0.79 1.08 -4.95
N GLU A 36 -1.40 2.12 -5.50
CA GLU A 36 -2.21 3.04 -4.68
C GLU A 36 -3.52 2.39 -4.21
N LEU A 37 -4.13 1.53 -5.03
CA LEU A 37 -5.23 0.65 -4.59
C LEU A 37 -4.80 -0.34 -3.50
N TYR A 38 -3.58 -0.87 -3.54
CA TYR A 38 -3.09 -1.76 -2.48
C TYR A 38 -2.77 -0.99 -1.18
N ASN A 39 -2.24 0.23 -1.30
CA ASN A 39 -2.03 1.15 -0.19
C ASN A 39 -3.35 1.60 0.45
N ASN A 40 -4.39 1.87 -0.35
CA ASN A 40 -5.65 2.40 0.14
C ASN A 40 -6.88 2.02 -0.74
N PRO A 41 -7.35 0.77 -0.71
CA PRO A 41 -8.45 0.32 -1.59
C PRO A 41 -9.78 0.99 -1.25
N ARG A 42 -10.10 1.12 0.05
CA ARG A 42 -11.28 1.82 0.60
C ARG A 42 -11.02 2.29 2.06
N ASN A 43 -10.03 3.14 2.28
CA ASN A 43 -9.65 3.67 3.61
C ASN A 43 -9.11 2.62 4.63
N ILE A 44 -8.92 1.36 4.21
CA ILE A 44 -8.28 0.30 4.98
C ILE A 44 -7.15 -0.31 4.15
N SER A 45 -5.90 0.02 4.50
CA SER A 45 -4.71 -0.39 3.75
C SER A 45 -4.42 -1.89 3.84
N CYS A 46 -4.20 -2.55 2.69
CA CYS A 46 -3.75 -3.95 2.66
C CYS A 46 -2.35 -4.12 3.26
N VAL A 47 -1.48 -3.10 3.13
CA VAL A 47 -0.11 -3.07 3.65
C VAL A 47 -0.06 -3.30 5.16
N LYS A 48 -1.08 -2.84 5.92
CA LYS A 48 -1.14 -3.02 7.37
C LYS A 48 -1.24 -4.49 7.81
N CYS A 49 -1.76 -5.37 6.95
CA CYS A 49 -1.94 -6.79 7.24
C CYS A 49 -1.01 -7.69 6.41
N HIS A 50 -0.66 -7.32 5.18
CA HIS A 50 0.14 -8.14 4.28
C HIS A 50 1.50 -7.50 3.91
N GLY A 51 1.89 -6.40 4.56
CA GLY A 51 3.13 -5.69 4.25
C GLY A 51 3.18 -5.14 2.82
N TRP A 52 4.28 -4.48 2.46
CA TRP A 52 4.36 -3.76 1.19
C TRP A 52 4.54 -4.66 -0.04
N LYS A 53 5.12 -5.87 0.09
CA LYS A 53 5.23 -6.84 -1.01
C LYS A 53 4.13 -7.91 -0.99
N GLY A 54 3.18 -7.86 -0.05
CA GLY A 54 2.23 -8.97 0.16
C GLY A 54 2.84 -10.16 0.92
N GLN A 55 3.79 -9.92 1.82
CA GLN A 55 4.39 -10.93 2.71
C GLN A 55 3.51 -11.31 3.90
N GLU A 56 3.90 -12.36 4.64
CA GLU A 56 3.30 -12.68 5.94
C GLU A 56 3.56 -11.54 6.95
N GLN A 57 2.57 -11.18 7.77
CA GLN A 57 2.76 -10.30 8.93
C GLN A 57 2.03 -10.85 10.16
N ILE A 58 2.63 -10.66 11.33
CA ILE A 58 1.93 -10.80 12.61
C ILE A 58 1.11 -9.54 12.82
N ILE A 59 -0.20 -9.70 12.99
CA ILE A 59 -1.13 -8.59 13.23
C ILE A 59 -1.27 -8.34 14.74
N THR A 60 -1.37 -9.40 15.54
CA THR A 60 -1.43 -9.28 17.01
C THR A 60 -1.01 -10.58 17.71
N ARG A 61 -0.70 -10.46 19.00
CA ARG A 61 -0.47 -11.56 19.95
C ARG A 61 -1.46 -11.40 21.10
N TYR A 62 -2.03 -12.49 21.57
CA TYR A 62 -2.96 -12.47 22.69
C TYR A 62 -2.88 -13.78 23.49
N THR A 63 -3.16 -13.70 24.79
CA THR A 63 -3.27 -14.88 25.67
C THR A 63 -4.73 -15.30 25.75
N THR A 64 -4.99 -16.62 25.69
CA THR A 64 -6.35 -17.17 25.88
C THR A 64 -6.70 -17.28 27.37
N ALA A 65 -7.97 -17.54 27.69
CA ALA A 65 -8.42 -17.83 29.06
C ALA A 65 -7.78 -19.09 29.68
N ALA A 66 -7.09 -19.92 28.88
CA ALA A 66 -6.33 -21.09 29.33
C ALA A 66 -4.82 -20.81 29.45
N ASP A 67 -4.43 -19.54 29.56
CA ASP A 67 -3.04 -19.05 29.66
C ASP A 67 -2.11 -19.49 28.51
N GLN A 68 -2.67 -19.65 27.31
CA GLN A 68 -1.91 -19.99 26.10
C GLN A 68 -1.70 -18.76 25.21
N GLU A 69 -0.44 -18.44 24.88
CA GLU A 69 -0.16 -17.43 23.84
C GLU A 69 -0.67 -17.91 22.48
N ARG A 70 -1.32 -17.00 21.74
CA ARG A 70 -1.74 -17.19 20.34
C ARG A 70 -1.28 -16.01 19.51
N VAL A 71 -0.81 -16.31 18.30
CA VAL A 71 -0.34 -15.32 17.32
C VAL A 71 -1.35 -15.28 16.17
N PHE A 72 -1.96 -14.12 15.95
CA PHE A 72 -2.81 -13.90 14.77
C PHE A 72 -1.97 -13.27 13.66
N LYS A 73 -1.90 -13.97 12.52
CA LYS A 73 -1.07 -13.56 11.37
C LYS A 73 -1.85 -13.64 10.06
N ALA A 74 -1.55 -12.70 9.17
CA ALA A 74 -2.06 -12.71 7.80
C ALA A 74 -1.03 -13.39 6.87
N PRO A 75 -1.46 -14.31 5.99
CA PRO A 75 -0.56 -15.10 5.14
C PRO A 75 0.07 -14.26 4.02
N PRO A 76 1.15 -14.75 3.38
CA PRO A 76 1.69 -14.13 2.18
C PRO A 76 0.71 -14.29 1.01
N ILE A 77 0.56 -13.23 0.21
CA ILE A 77 -0.41 -13.13 -0.90
C ILE A 77 0.26 -12.91 -2.27
N TYR A 78 1.54 -12.52 -2.34
CA TYR A 78 2.28 -12.37 -3.61
C TYR A 78 2.36 -13.67 -4.44
N GLY A 79 2.11 -14.82 -3.81
CA GLY A 79 2.12 -16.14 -4.45
C GLY A 79 0.82 -16.52 -5.17
N LEU A 80 -0.32 -16.02 -4.71
CA LEU A 80 -1.67 -16.45 -5.12
C LEU A 80 -1.92 -16.31 -6.62
N SER A 81 -2.76 -17.16 -7.20
CA SER A 81 -3.35 -16.93 -8.53
C SER A 81 -4.27 -15.71 -8.51
N PHE A 82 -4.64 -15.20 -9.70
CA PHE A 82 -5.59 -14.09 -9.79
C PHE A 82 -6.95 -14.47 -9.19
N GLU A 83 -7.41 -15.69 -9.46
CA GLU A 83 -8.67 -16.25 -8.97
C GLU A 83 -8.65 -16.37 -7.44
N GLN A 84 -7.55 -16.87 -6.86
CA GLN A 84 -7.37 -16.98 -5.42
C GLN A 84 -7.36 -15.61 -4.73
N LEU A 85 -6.73 -14.60 -5.34
CA LEU A 85 -6.70 -13.24 -4.80
C LEU A 85 -8.08 -12.56 -4.90
N LYS A 86 -8.75 -12.69 -6.05
CA LYS A 86 -10.12 -12.19 -6.30
C LYS A 86 -11.09 -12.78 -5.28
N ASP A 87 -11.08 -14.10 -5.14
CA ASP A 87 -11.94 -14.85 -4.22
C ASP A 87 -11.76 -14.43 -2.75
N ALA A 88 -10.51 -14.18 -2.33
CA ALA A 88 -10.21 -13.64 -1.00
C ALA A 88 -10.73 -12.22 -0.78
N LEU A 89 -10.62 -11.34 -1.79
CA LEU A 89 -11.08 -9.94 -1.73
C LEU A 89 -12.60 -9.81 -1.79
N GLU A 90 -13.29 -10.69 -2.51
CA GLU A 90 -14.75 -10.71 -2.65
C GLU A 90 -15.44 -11.34 -1.44
N ARG A 91 -14.99 -12.52 -1.00
CA ARG A 91 -15.62 -13.21 0.13
C ARG A 91 -15.21 -12.62 1.48
N GLY A 92 -13.98 -12.12 1.61
CA GLY A 92 -13.36 -11.78 2.89
C GLY A 92 -13.02 -13.04 3.71
N LYS A 93 -12.06 -12.94 4.62
CA LYS A 93 -11.64 -14.07 5.46
C LYS A 93 -11.23 -13.61 6.86
N SER A 94 -11.85 -14.19 7.89
CA SER A 94 -11.61 -13.80 9.29
C SER A 94 -11.81 -12.28 9.46
N ILE A 95 -10.79 -11.53 9.89
CA ILE A 95 -10.86 -10.07 10.07
C ILE A 95 -10.59 -9.25 8.80
N MET A 96 -10.27 -9.90 7.67
CA MET A 96 -10.02 -9.19 6.40
C MET A 96 -11.32 -8.55 5.89
N PRO A 97 -11.37 -7.22 5.71
CA PRO A 97 -12.58 -6.53 5.28
C PRO A 97 -12.89 -6.81 3.80
N ARG A 98 -14.13 -6.53 3.41
CA ARG A 98 -14.53 -6.47 2.00
C ARG A 98 -14.30 -5.05 1.46
N TYR A 99 -13.74 -4.97 0.27
CA TYR A 99 -13.35 -3.70 -0.36
C TYR A 99 -14.26 -3.27 -1.52
N ASN A 100 -15.23 -4.12 -1.90
CA ASN A 100 -16.15 -3.92 -3.02
C ASN A 100 -15.45 -3.40 -4.30
N LEU A 101 -14.32 -4.02 -4.63
CA LEU A 101 -13.51 -3.68 -5.79
C LEU A 101 -14.07 -4.32 -7.06
N THR A 102 -13.94 -3.61 -8.18
CA THR A 102 -14.22 -4.14 -9.51
C THR A 102 -13.17 -5.18 -9.93
N PRO A 103 -13.47 -6.07 -10.90
CA PRO A 103 -12.50 -7.05 -11.39
C PRO A 103 -11.20 -6.43 -11.93
N ASP A 104 -11.26 -5.21 -12.49
CA ASP A 104 -10.07 -4.52 -13.01
C ASP A 104 -9.24 -3.83 -11.90
N GLU A 105 -9.88 -3.30 -10.85
CA GLU A 105 -9.17 -2.86 -9.63
C GLU A 105 -8.41 -4.03 -8.98
N ILE A 106 -9.06 -5.21 -8.88
CA ILE A 106 -8.43 -6.44 -8.37
C ILE A 106 -7.25 -6.86 -9.27
N LYS A 107 -7.40 -6.74 -10.60
CA LYS A 107 -6.34 -7.06 -11.58
C LYS A 107 -5.15 -6.11 -11.48
N ALA A 108 -5.37 -4.82 -11.23
CA ALA A 108 -4.31 -3.85 -10.98
C ALA A 108 -3.53 -4.20 -9.69
N ILE A 109 -4.21 -4.51 -8.59
CA ILE A 109 -3.57 -4.98 -7.34
C ILE A 109 -2.79 -6.28 -7.59
N TYR A 110 -3.34 -7.22 -8.35
CA TYR A 110 -2.65 -8.47 -8.72
C TYR A 110 -1.34 -8.20 -9.45
N TYR A 111 -1.33 -7.32 -10.46
CA TYR A 111 -0.11 -6.97 -11.19
C TYR A 111 0.93 -6.29 -10.29
N TYR A 112 0.51 -5.41 -9.38
CA TYR A 112 1.41 -4.83 -8.37
C TYR A 112 2.06 -5.90 -7.47
N LEU A 113 1.26 -6.84 -6.94
CA LEU A 113 1.76 -7.95 -6.11
C LEU A 113 2.64 -8.95 -6.87
N ARG A 114 2.60 -8.96 -8.21
CA ARG A 114 3.51 -9.76 -9.03
C ARG A 114 4.82 -9.04 -9.34
N SER A 115 4.81 -7.72 -9.55
CA SER A 115 6.07 -6.97 -9.75
C SER A 115 6.93 -6.91 -8.48
N THR A 116 6.32 -6.94 -7.30
CA THR A 116 7.06 -6.98 -6.02
C THR A 116 7.81 -8.31 -5.79
N LYS A 117 7.43 -9.40 -6.49
CA LYS A 117 8.11 -10.71 -6.40
C LYS A 117 9.45 -10.74 -7.17
N GLN A 118 9.64 -9.86 -8.15
CA GLN A 118 10.80 -9.87 -9.05
C GLN A 118 11.99 -9.01 -8.56
N ASN A 119 11.92 -8.47 -7.33
CA ASN A 119 12.95 -7.63 -6.69
C ASN A 119 13.20 -8.10 -5.26
#